data_AF-A0A968L4W2-F1
#
_entry.id   AF-A0A968L4W2-F1
#
_cell.length_a   1.000
_cell.length_b   1.000
_cell.length_c   1.000
_cell.angle_alpha   90.00
_cell.angle_beta   90.00
_cell.angle_gamma   90.00
#
_symmetry.space_group_name_H-M   'P 1'
#
loop_
_entity.id
_entity.type
_entity.pdbx_description
1 polymer ?
#
loop_
_entity_poly.entity_id
_entity_poly.type
_entity_poly.pdbx_seq_one_letter_code
_entity_poly.pdbx_strand_id
1 'polypeptide(L)'
;MADQRPEAPRRVLTLKLPIDDDADVALLRGALLAARASELAEARRRELRHSAGYGSDSARDTMTAEATQRRRRLELLDRLLAALDSVAE
;
A
#
# COMPACT_ATOMS: atom_id res chain seq x y z
N MET A 1 -19.25 25.22 -15.66
CA MET A 1 -17.80 25.30 -15.99
C MET A 1 -17.13 24.14 -15.28
N ALA A 2 -16.77 23.09 -16.01
CA ALA A 2 -16.15 21.90 -15.43
C ALA A 2 -14.69 22.17 -15.11
N ASP A 3 -14.31 22.00 -13.85
CA ASP A 3 -12.95 22.09 -13.32
C ASP A 3 -12.12 20.92 -13.88
N GLN A 4 -11.57 21.07 -15.08
CA GLN A 4 -10.61 20.12 -15.65
C GLN A 4 -9.25 20.38 -15.00
N ARG A 5 -9.05 19.82 -13.80
CA ARG A 5 -7.69 19.70 -13.26
C ARG A 5 -6.89 18.80 -14.19
N PRO A 6 -5.72 19.24 -14.69
CA PRO A 6 -4.89 18.40 -15.56
C PRO A 6 -4.53 17.12 -14.79
N GLU A 7 -4.88 15.98 -15.38
CA GLU A 7 -4.54 14.66 -14.85
C GLU A 7 -3.00 14.57 -14.80
N ALA A 8 -2.44 14.49 -13.59
CA ALA A 8 -1.00 14.43 -13.42
C ALA A 8 -0.43 13.25 -14.21
N PRO A 9 0.75 13.38 -14.83
CA PRO A 9 1.29 12.33 -15.70
C PRO A 9 1.47 11.02 -14.94
N ARG A 10 0.74 9.99 -15.37
CA ARG A 10 0.81 8.64 -14.81
C ARG A 10 2.20 8.06 -15.05
N ARG A 11 2.95 7.82 -13.97
CA ARG A 11 4.25 7.13 -14.03
C ARG A 11 4.01 5.62 -13.95
N VAL A 12 4.59 4.87 -14.88
CA VAL A 12 4.52 3.41 -14.94
C VAL A 12 5.92 2.85 -14.68
N LEU A 13 6.01 1.88 -13.76
CA LEU A 13 7.23 1.14 -13.46
C LEU A 13 7.08 -0.29 -14.01
N THR A 14 8.03 -0.72 -14.83
CA THR A 14 8.11 -2.10 -15.33
C THR A 14 9.22 -2.83 -14.61
N LEU A 15 8.89 -3.94 -13.94
CA LEU A 15 9.85 -4.81 -13.26
C LEU A 15 9.98 -6.11 -14.05
N LYS A 16 11.22 -6.50 -14.37
CA LYS A 16 11.54 -7.81 -14.94
C LYS A 16 12.25 -8.62 -13.87
N LEU A 17 11.59 -9.66 -13.39
CA LEU A 17 12.12 -10.59 -12.39
C LEU A 17 12.07 -11.99 -13.02
N PRO A 18 13.20 -12.67 -13.22
CA PRO A 18 13.18 -14.08 -13.61
C PRO A 18 12.54 -14.89 -12.48
N ILE A 19 11.64 -15.79 -12.86
CA ILE A 19 10.92 -16.72 -11.99
C ILE A 19 11.17 -18.10 -12.59
N ASP A 20 11.76 -19.00 -11.81
CA ASP A 20 12.22 -20.29 -12.33
C ASP A 20 11.10 -21.35 -12.27
N ASP A 21 10.23 -21.29 -11.25
CA ASP A 21 9.09 -22.19 -11.09
C ASP A 21 7.87 -21.55 -10.37
N ASP A 22 6.78 -22.31 -10.26
CA ASP A 22 5.55 -21.87 -9.59
C ASP A 22 5.72 -21.67 -8.06
N ALA A 23 6.72 -22.31 -7.45
CA ALA A 23 7.00 -22.14 -6.03
C ALA A 23 7.56 -20.74 -5.76
N ASP A 24 8.38 -20.20 -6.66
CA ASP A 24 8.87 -18.81 -6.58
C ASP A 24 7.71 -17.80 -6.63
N VAL A 25 6.71 -18.03 -7.49
CA VAL A 25 5.49 -17.21 -7.55
C VAL A 25 4.75 -17.26 -6.21
N ALA A 26 4.55 -18.47 -5.67
CA ALA A 26 3.88 -18.65 -4.39
C ALA A 26 4.62 -17.96 -3.23
N LEU A 27 5.96 -18.04 -3.22
CA LEU A 27 6.82 -17.38 -2.23
C LEU A 27 6.73 -15.86 -2.32
N LEU A 28 6.84 -15.29 -3.53
CA LEU A 28 6.73 -13.86 -3.74
C LEU A 28 5.34 -13.35 -3.34
N ARG A 29 4.29 -14.07 -3.72
CA ARG A 29 2.91 -13.75 -3.34
C ARG A 29 2.74 -13.77 -1.82
N GLY A 30 3.28 -14.79 -1.15
CA GLY A 30 3.29 -14.90 0.31
C GLY A 30 4.00 -13.72 0.98
N ALA A 31 5.17 -13.32 0.47
CA ALA A 31 5.92 -12.18 0.98
C ALA A 31 5.14 -10.86 0.84
N LEU A 32 4.50 -10.63 -0.31
CA LEU A 32 3.67 -9.44 -0.55
C LEU A 32 2.43 -9.41 0.35
N LEU A 33 1.78 -10.56 0.57
CA LEU A 33 0.66 -10.67 1.50
C LEU A 33 1.08 -10.41 2.95
N ALA A 34 2.25 -10.91 3.38
CA ALA A 34 2.80 -10.65 4.70
C ALA A 34 3.12 -9.15 4.91
N ALA A 35 3.69 -8.50 3.90
CA ALA A 35 3.93 -7.06 3.92
C ALA A 35 2.62 -6.27 4.05
N ARG A 36 1.59 -6.66 3.30
CA ARG A 36 0.24 -6.06 3.37
C ARG A 36 -0.41 -6.24 4.73
N ALA A 37 -0.33 -7.44 5.30
CA ALA A 37 -0.85 -7.73 6.63
C ALA A 37 -0.14 -6.89 7.71
N SER A 38 1.17 -6.68 7.58
CA SER A 38 1.95 -5.85 8.50
C SER A 38 1.52 -4.39 8.47
N GLU A 39 1.32 -3.82 7.28
CA GLU A 39 0.81 -2.45 7.13
C GLU A 39 -0.61 -2.29 7.71
N LEU A 40 -1.48 -3.29 7.51
CA LEU A 40 -2.84 -3.29 8.07
C LEU A 40 -2.83 -3.39 9.61
N ALA A 41 -1.97 -4.25 10.17
CA ALA A 41 -1.82 -4.38 11.62
C ALA A 41 -1.36 -3.07 12.25
N GLU A 42 -0.43 -2.37 11.59
CA GLU A 42 0.10 -1.11 12.08
C GLU A 42 -0.91 0.06 11.94
N ALA A 43 -1.80 0.01 10.95
CA ALA A 43 -2.94 0.91 10.86
C ALA A 43 -3.92 0.71 12.03
N ARG A 44 -4.30 -0.54 12.32
CA ARG A 44 -5.21 -0.88 13.44
C ARG A 44 -4.64 -0.50 14.81
N ARG A 45 -3.34 -0.75 15.04
CA ARG A 45 -2.65 -0.34 16.28
C ARG A 45 -2.74 1.18 16.51
N ARG A 46 -2.72 1.97 15.44
CA ARG A 46 -2.84 3.44 15.53
C ARG A 46 -4.28 3.90 15.76
N GLU A 47 -5.26 3.28 15.13
CA GLU A 47 -6.68 3.57 15.39
C GLU A 47 -7.01 3.37 16.89
N LEU A 48 -6.49 2.30 17.48
CA LEU A 48 -6.61 2.05 18.92
C LEU A 48 -5.97 3.18 19.75
N ARG A 49 -4.74 3.61 19.42
CA ARG A 49 -4.09 4.76 20.09
C ARG A 49 -4.89 6.06 19.95
N HIS A 50 -5.53 6.28 18.80
CA HIS A 50 -6.35 7.47 18.53
C HIS A 50 -7.63 7.49 19.37
N SER A 51 -8.30 6.34 19.53
CA SER A 51 -9.50 6.23 20.35
C SER A 51 -9.26 6.53 21.85
N ALA A 52 -8.01 6.43 22.31
CA ALA A 52 -7.61 6.67 23.69
C ALA A 52 -7.34 8.15 24.04
N GLY A 53 -7.56 9.10 23.13
CA GLY A 53 -7.67 10.53 23.46
C GLY A 53 -6.37 11.34 23.56
N TYR A 54 -5.22 10.80 23.14
CA TYR A 54 -3.95 11.54 23.10
C TYR A 54 -3.75 12.21 21.73
N GLY A 55 -4.17 13.47 21.56
CA GLY A 55 -3.86 14.20 20.32
C GLY A 55 -4.03 15.71 20.43
N SER A 56 -2.92 16.43 20.60
CA SER A 56 -2.83 17.86 20.29
C SER A 56 -2.94 18.10 18.77
N ASP A 57 -3.21 19.33 18.33
CA ASP A 57 -3.38 19.63 16.90
C ASP A 57 -2.16 19.27 16.04
N SER A 58 -0.93 19.41 16.57
CA SER A 58 0.29 18.96 15.87
C SER A 58 0.37 17.44 15.67
N ALA A 59 -0.27 16.67 16.56
CA ALA A 59 -0.37 15.22 16.40
C ALA A 59 -1.31 14.88 15.24
N ARG A 60 -2.39 15.65 15.03
CA ARG A 60 -3.37 15.40 13.95
C ARG A 60 -2.78 15.58 12.55
N ASP A 61 -1.94 16.60 12.34
CA ASP A 61 -1.32 16.87 11.03
C ASP A 61 -0.29 15.79 10.64
N THR A 62 0.59 15.42 11.58
CA THR A 62 1.57 14.35 11.36
C THR A 62 0.86 13.02 11.09
N MET A 63 -0.22 12.74 11.81
CA MET A 63 -1.02 11.54 11.63
C MET A 63 -1.72 11.49 10.26
N THR A 64 -2.18 12.62 9.74
CA THR A 64 -2.82 12.70 8.42
C THR A 64 -1.82 12.39 7.30
N ALA A 65 -0.59 12.90 7.42
CA ALA A 65 0.49 12.58 6.48
C ALA A 65 0.87 11.09 6.54
N GLU A 66 1.01 10.52 7.74
CA GLU A 66 1.29 9.10 7.89
C GLU A 66 0.16 8.19 7.38
N ALA A 67 -1.10 8.53 7.65
CA ALA A 67 -2.25 7.78 7.16
C ALA A 67 -2.31 7.79 5.63
N THR A 68 -2.02 8.93 5.02
CA THR A 68 -1.89 9.08 3.56
C THR A 68 -0.76 8.19 3.02
N GLN A 69 0.40 8.19 3.67
CA GLN A 69 1.52 7.35 3.27
C GLN A 69 1.19 5.85 3.36
N ARG A 70 0.54 5.41 4.44
CA ARG A 70 0.12 4.00 4.60
C ARG A 70 -0.90 3.58 3.56
N ARG A 71 -1.91 4.42 3.30
CA ARG A 71 -2.88 4.16 2.24
C ARG A 71 -2.19 3.98 0.89
N ARG A 72 -1.24 4.87 0.55
CA ARG A 72 -0.42 4.73 -0.66
C ARG A 72 0.38 3.43 -0.69
N ARG A 73 0.96 2.99 0.44
CA ARG A 73 1.68 1.70 0.51
C ARG A 73 0.76 0.53 0.26
N LEU A 74 -0.42 0.49 0.89
CA LEU A 74 -1.41 -0.55 0.68
C LEU A 74 -1.87 -0.59 -0.80
N GLU A 75 -2.17 0.57 -1.39
CA GLU A 75 -2.54 0.66 -2.80
C GLU A 75 -1.43 0.16 -3.74
N LEU A 76 -0.15 0.38 -3.40
CA LEU A 76 0.97 -0.14 -4.17
C LEU A 76 1.12 -1.65 -4.02
N LEU A 77 0.96 -2.19 -2.80
CA LEU A 77 0.99 -3.64 -2.55
C LEU A 77 -0.16 -4.35 -3.27
N ASP A 78 -1.36 -3.78 -3.27
CA ASP A 78 -2.51 -4.32 -4.00
C ASP A 78 -2.24 -4.36 -5.52
N ARG A 79 -1.61 -3.32 -6.08
CA ARG A 79 -1.21 -3.30 -7.50
C ARG A 79 -0.14 -4.34 -7.83
N LEU A 80 0.84 -4.55 -6.93
CA LEU A 80 1.87 -5.56 -7.10
C LEU A 80 1.30 -6.97 -7.05
N LEU A 81 0.39 -7.25 -6.11
CA LEU A 81 -0.32 -8.52 -6.01
C LEU A 81 -1.15 -8.79 -7.28
N ALA A 82 -1.91 -7.80 -7.75
CA ALA A 82 -2.68 -7.95 -8.99
C ALA A 82 -1.79 -8.19 -10.22
N ALA A 83 -0.64 -7.52 -10.30
CA ALA A 83 0.32 -7.75 -11.37
C ALA A 83 0.94 -9.15 -11.30
N LEU A 84 1.25 -9.64 -10.09
CA LEU A 84 1.77 -11.00 -9.90
C LEU A 84 0.72 -12.07 -10.26
N ASP A 85 -0.52 -11.90 -9.80
CA ASP A 85 -1.60 -12.83 -10.10
C ASP A 85 -1.88 -12.89 -11.62
N SER A 86 -1.72 -11.78 -12.36
CA SER A 86 -1.87 -11.75 -13.83
C SER A 86 -0.77 -12.48 -14.62
N VAL A 87 0.35 -12.81 -13.96
CA VAL A 87 1.46 -13.57 -14.57
C VAL A 87 1.34 -15.06 -14.25
N ALA A 88 0.54 -15.43 -13.25
CA ALA A 88 0.33 -16.81 -12.81
C ALA A 88 -0.83 -17.53 -13.52
N GLU A 89 -1.61 -16.81 -14.35
CA GLU A 89 -2.62 -17.36 -15.29
C GLU A 89 -1.99 -17.73 -16.64
#